data_AF-A0A267T6C8-F1
#
_entry.id   AF-A0A267T6C8-F1
#
_cell.length_a   1.000
_cell.length_b   1.000
_cell.length_c   1.000
_cell.angle_alpha   90.00
_cell.angle_beta   90.00
_cell.angle_gamma   90.00
#
_symmetry.space_group_name_H-M   'P 1'
#
loop_
_entity.id
_entity.type
_entity.pdbx_description
1 polymer ?
#
loop_
_entity_poly.entity_id
_entity_poly.type
_entity_poly.pdbx_seq_one_letter_code
_entity_poly.pdbx_strand_id
1 'polypeptide(L)'
;MKTFSFLFLILFGLTTTINAQIYSDSLIVNIQNNLVKLQNENENLKGRIELQSVSLNDISKNQSLTDRTKWEKIRTNLVKSAEVYKILSDDIIDLKSQVINQDYQGYIKKLSSVEKGPLGFSFEEVILKTAQNKAIFDKKEKNERFVSVLKSLKDSPIVGLIPYASQAVNLSTAAVNVAYAAGVQDKKVNFDKIKEFEKELQRYTGFYNALDKANLTNATSSSQTVTLLETLQLDVLEKFKKDGQKIGFNPREIRGDETIDDYFNYVMGEFTPELMRKKTAEIEKKYTGKDGKVNLGELLQSELDVRHVNNNLDYLQSLCNRFVGIHDNYFDLETRYFDQVKQAINVAKGNNIIEAVGEKNAQMVYEDLIKDLTSKKKKKDAAIKSSINIKELKDKIDSVDIYKIL
;
A
#
# COMPACT_ATOMS: atom_id res chain seq x y z
N MET A 1 126.62 -15.63 -30.70
CA MET A 1 125.28 -15.52 -31.30
C MET A 1 124.25 -16.58 -30.84
N LYS A 2 124.56 -17.54 -29.95
CA LYS A 2 123.60 -18.60 -29.53
C LYS A 2 122.91 -18.36 -28.18
N THR A 3 123.42 -17.46 -27.34
CA THR A 3 122.86 -17.17 -26.00
C THR A 3 121.73 -16.13 -26.01
N PHE A 4 121.62 -15.31 -27.06
CA PHE A 4 120.60 -14.26 -27.14
C PHE A 4 119.21 -14.79 -27.56
N SER A 5 119.17 -15.86 -28.37
CA SER A 5 117.90 -16.47 -28.80
C SER A 5 117.19 -17.28 -27.71
N PHE A 6 117.93 -17.82 -26.73
CA PHE A 6 117.33 -18.64 -25.67
C PHE A 6 116.62 -17.79 -24.60
N LEU A 7 117.17 -16.61 -24.28
CA LEU A 7 116.52 -15.64 -23.37
C LEU A 7 115.26 -15.02 -24.00
N PHE A 8 115.26 -14.78 -25.31
CA PHE A 8 114.11 -14.23 -26.02
C PHE A 8 112.95 -15.23 -26.11
N LEU A 9 113.23 -16.53 -26.25
CA LEU A 9 112.23 -17.60 -26.28
C LEU A 9 111.60 -17.86 -24.90
N ILE A 10 112.36 -17.71 -23.81
CA ILE A 10 111.84 -17.83 -22.44
C ILE A 10 110.98 -16.62 -22.07
N LEU A 11 111.36 -15.39 -22.48
CA LEU A 11 110.52 -14.20 -22.29
C LEU A 11 109.24 -14.22 -23.15
N PHE A 12 109.28 -14.73 -24.39
CA PHE A 12 108.07 -14.91 -25.22
C PHE A 12 107.16 -16.04 -24.71
N GLY A 13 107.74 -17.13 -24.18
CA GLY A 13 106.99 -18.23 -23.56
C GLY A 13 106.30 -17.83 -22.26
N LEU A 14 106.95 -17.04 -21.40
CA LEU A 14 106.35 -16.53 -20.16
C LEU A 14 105.30 -15.44 -20.41
N THR A 15 105.49 -14.57 -21.41
CA THR A 15 104.49 -13.53 -21.73
C THR A 15 103.25 -14.11 -22.41
N THR A 16 103.36 -15.20 -23.18
CA THR A 16 102.20 -15.87 -23.79
C THR A 16 101.41 -16.71 -22.80
N THR A 17 102.06 -17.39 -21.83
CA THR A 17 101.36 -18.12 -20.76
C THR A 17 100.75 -17.18 -19.72
N ILE A 18 101.44 -16.10 -19.33
CA ILE A 18 100.90 -15.09 -18.41
C ILE A 18 99.72 -14.36 -19.06
N ASN A 19 99.80 -13.98 -20.35
CA ASN A 19 98.65 -13.37 -21.03
C ASN A 19 97.50 -14.37 -21.21
N ALA A 20 97.74 -15.62 -21.62
CA ALA A 20 96.69 -16.63 -21.71
C ALA A 20 96.00 -16.90 -20.36
N GLN A 21 96.76 -16.85 -19.26
CA GLN A 21 96.24 -17.03 -17.90
C GLN A 21 95.49 -15.79 -17.39
N ILE A 22 95.94 -14.57 -17.72
CA ILE A 22 95.19 -13.33 -17.45
C ILE A 22 93.90 -13.27 -18.28
N TYR A 23 93.91 -13.74 -19.53
CA TYR A 23 92.72 -13.85 -20.37
C TYR A 23 91.75 -14.94 -19.86
N SER A 24 92.24 -16.07 -19.34
CA SER A 24 91.38 -17.08 -18.71
C SER A 24 90.81 -16.59 -17.38
N ASP A 25 91.61 -15.93 -16.55
CA ASP A 25 91.20 -15.45 -15.23
C ASP A 25 90.19 -14.29 -15.34
N SER A 26 90.39 -13.37 -16.30
CA SER A 26 89.40 -12.32 -16.58
C SER A 26 88.08 -12.86 -17.14
N LEU A 27 88.13 -13.93 -17.94
CA LEU A 27 86.94 -14.60 -18.46
C LEU A 27 86.21 -15.38 -17.36
N ILE A 28 86.95 -16.04 -16.46
CA ILE A 28 86.40 -16.71 -15.26
C ILE A 28 85.74 -15.68 -14.33
N VAL A 29 86.39 -14.54 -14.06
CA VAL A 29 85.82 -13.45 -13.26
C VAL A 29 84.54 -12.89 -13.90
N ASN A 30 84.51 -12.70 -15.23
CA ASN A 30 83.32 -12.27 -15.93
C ASN A 30 82.18 -13.31 -15.87
N ILE A 31 82.48 -14.61 -16.01
CA ILE A 31 81.50 -15.68 -15.86
C ILE A 31 80.96 -15.71 -14.43
N GLN A 32 81.81 -15.61 -13.41
CA GLN A 32 81.41 -15.57 -12.01
C GLN A 32 80.53 -14.36 -11.69
N ASN A 33 80.91 -13.17 -12.18
CA ASN A 33 80.11 -11.96 -12.03
C ASN A 33 78.73 -12.09 -12.71
N ASN A 34 78.69 -12.68 -13.90
CA ASN A 34 77.44 -12.93 -14.62
C ASN A 34 76.58 -14.00 -13.92
N LEU A 35 77.19 -15.05 -13.36
CA LEU A 35 76.48 -16.07 -12.57
C LEU A 35 75.88 -15.46 -11.30
N VAL A 36 76.63 -14.65 -10.57
CA VAL A 36 76.13 -13.92 -9.39
C VAL A 36 74.99 -12.98 -9.79
N LYS A 37 75.13 -12.26 -10.91
CA LYS A 37 74.06 -11.39 -11.42
C LYS A 37 72.80 -12.19 -11.78
N LEU A 38 72.92 -13.31 -12.47
CA LEU A 38 71.80 -14.19 -12.82
C LEU A 38 71.16 -14.83 -11.58
N GLN A 39 71.96 -15.21 -10.58
CA GLN A 39 71.45 -15.72 -9.30
C GLN A 39 70.63 -14.64 -8.58
N ASN A 40 71.16 -13.42 -8.48
CA ASN A 40 70.46 -12.28 -7.89
C ASN A 40 69.17 -11.93 -8.67
N GLU A 41 69.20 -11.97 -10.00
CA GLU A 41 68.00 -11.76 -10.84
C GLU A 41 66.94 -12.85 -10.61
N ASN A 42 67.36 -14.11 -10.48
CA ASN A 42 66.46 -15.24 -10.23
C ASN A 42 65.84 -15.18 -8.82
N GLU A 43 66.62 -14.83 -7.80
CA GLU A 43 66.11 -14.59 -6.44
C GLU A 43 65.12 -13.42 -6.41
N ASN A 44 65.43 -12.31 -7.09
CA ASN A 44 64.52 -11.18 -7.24
C ASN A 44 63.22 -11.56 -7.95
N LEU A 45 63.29 -12.37 -9.01
CA LEU A 45 62.10 -12.85 -9.73
C LEU A 45 61.25 -13.77 -8.84
N LYS A 46 61.88 -14.69 -8.09
CA LYS A 46 61.16 -15.52 -7.11
C LYS A 46 60.46 -14.68 -6.05
N GLY A 47 61.16 -13.70 -5.46
CA GLY A 47 60.57 -12.79 -4.49
C GLY A 47 59.39 -11.99 -5.07
N ARG A 48 59.49 -11.53 -6.33
CA ARG A 48 58.37 -10.86 -7.02
C ARG A 48 57.19 -11.79 -7.27
N ILE A 49 57.43 -13.04 -7.66
CA ILE A 49 56.38 -14.04 -7.87
C ILE A 49 55.67 -14.36 -6.55
N GLU A 50 56.40 -14.52 -5.45
CA GLU A 50 55.82 -14.75 -4.13
C GLU A 50 54.95 -13.55 -3.68
N LEU A 51 55.45 -12.32 -3.81
CA LEU A 51 54.69 -11.12 -3.49
C LEU A 51 53.43 -10.96 -4.36
N GLN A 52 53.54 -11.25 -5.66
CA GLN A 52 52.39 -11.24 -6.57
C GLN A 52 51.39 -12.34 -6.21
N SER A 53 51.85 -13.54 -5.84
CA SER A 53 50.98 -14.62 -5.40
C SER A 53 50.24 -14.28 -4.12
N VAL A 54 50.91 -13.67 -3.13
CA VAL A 54 50.27 -13.19 -1.90
C VAL A 54 49.25 -12.11 -2.22
N SER A 55 49.61 -11.12 -3.03
CA SER A 55 48.70 -10.04 -3.43
C SER A 55 47.47 -10.56 -4.19
N LEU A 56 47.64 -11.50 -5.12
CA LEU A 56 46.53 -12.14 -5.83
C LEU A 56 45.63 -12.96 -4.89
N ASN A 57 46.22 -13.66 -3.93
CA ASN A 57 45.46 -14.40 -2.91
C ASN A 57 44.64 -13.45 -2.03
N ASP A 58 45.21 -12.32 -1.61
CA ASP A 58 44.51 -11.31 -0.81
C ASP A 58 43.38 -10.64 -1.61
N ILE A 59 43.63 -10.28 -2.87
CA ILE A 59 42.61 -9.73 -3.77
C ILE A 59 41.48 -10.75 -3.97
N SER A 60 41.81 -12.01 -4.28
CA SER A 60 40.83 -13.08 -4.47
C SER A 60 40.01 -13.31 -3.20
N LYS A 61 40.64 -13.32 -2.01
CA LYS A 61 39.95 -13.46 -0.72
C LYS A 61 39.00 -12.29 -0.47
N ASN A 62 39.45 -11.05 -0.69
CA ASN A 62 38.63 -9.85 -0.52
C ASN A 62 37.46 -9.81 -1.51
N GLN A 63 37.68 -10.22 -2.76
CA GLN A 63 36.63 -10.35 -3.76
C GLN A 63 35.60 -11.41 -3.35
N SER A 64 36.05 -12.58 -2.90
CA SER A 64 35.16 -13.64 -2.43
C SER A 64 34.30 -13.22 -1.22
N LEU A 65 34.88 -12.46 -0.28
CA LEU A 65 34.14 -11.90 0.87
C LEU A 65 33.10 -10.89 0.42
N THR A 66 33.45 -10.05 -0.56
CA THR A 66 32.55 -9.06 -1.17
C THR A 66 31.38 -9.75 -1.87
N ASP A 67 31.66 -10.74 -2.71
CA ASP A 67 30.65 -11.47 -3.48
C ASP A 67 29.71 -12.27 -2.56
N ARG A 68 30.25 -12.87 -1.50
CA ARG A 68 29.45 -13.50 -0.44
C ARG A 68 28.50 -12.51 0.23
N THR A 69 29.01 -11.34 0.61
CA THR A 69 28.18 -10.31 1.24
C THR A 69 27.06 -9.84 0.29
N LYS A 70 27.38 -9.61 -0.99
CA LYS A 70 26.40 -9.22 -2.02
C LYS A 70 25.31 -10.28 -2.19
N TRP A 71 25.72 -11.55 -2.32
CA TRP A 71 24.79 -12.65 -2.51
C TRP A 71 23.87 -12.86 -1.30
N GLU A 72 24.42 -12.83 -0.09
CA GLU A 72 23.65 -12.93 1.16
C GLU A 72 22.59 -11.83 1.28
N LYS A 73 22.92 -10.60 0.85
CA LYS A 73 21.96 -9.49 0.77
C LYS A 73 20.85 -9.78 -0.24
N ILE A 74 21.18 -10.19 -1.47
CA ILE A 74 20.17 -10.55 -2.47
C ILE A 74 19.22 -11.61 -1.92
N ARG A 75 19.77 -12.70 -1.36
CA ARG A 75 18.97 -13.79 -0.81
C ARG A 75 18.02 -13.28 0.29
N THR A 76 18.55 -12.49 1.22
CA THR A 76 17.77 -11.89 2.30
C THR A 76 16.64 -11.02 1.76
N ASN A 77 16.94 -10.18 0.75
CA ASN A 77 15.97 -9.28 0.15
C ASN A 77 14.86 -10.02 -0.60
N LEU A 78 15.18 -11.07 -1.35
CA LEU A 78 14.18 -11.90 -2.04
C LEU A 78 13.25 -12.62 -1.06
N VAL A 79 13.79 -13.14 0.04
CA VAL A 79 12.99 -13.79 1.08
C VAL A 79 12.07 -12.77 1.75
N LYS A 80 12.60 -11.59 2.09
CA LYS A 80 11.80 -10.51 2.70
C LYS A 80 10.76 -9.94 1.74
N SER A 81 11.05 -9.82 0.45
CA SER A 81 10.09 -9.31 -0.52
C SER A 81 8.86 -10.21 -0.63
N ALA A 82 9.02 -11.54 -0.54
CA ALA A 82 7.90 -12.47 -0.46
C ALA A 82 7.01 -12.23 0.77
N GLU A 83 7.61 -11.93 1.94
CA GLU A 83 6.84 -11.53 3.14
C GLU A 83 6.07 -10.23 2.89
N VAL A 84 6.73 -9.22 2.32
CA VAL A 84 6.12 -7.92 2.04
C VAL A 84 4.97 -8.03 1.04
N TYR A 85 5.12 -8.84 -0.02
CA TYR A 85 4.03 -9.10 -0.97
C TYR A 85 2.79 -9.67 -0.28
N LYS A 86 2.99 -10.65 0.62
CA LYS A 86 1.90 -11.28 1.35
C LYS A 86 1.20 -10.29 2.29
N ILE A 87 1.97 -9.58 3.12
CA ILE A 87 1.42 -8.57 4.05
C ILE A 87 0.66 -7.49 3.28
N LEU A 88 1.26 -6.93 2.23
CA LEU A 88 0.63 -5.90 1.42
C LEU A 88 -0.68 -6.40 0.77
N SER A 89 -0.70 -7.64 0.29
CA SER A 89 -1.90 -8.26 -0.28
C SER A 89 -3.02 -8.37 0.76
N ASP A 90 -2.70 -8.91 1.94
CA ASP A 90 -3.67 -9.12 3.01
C ASP A 90 -4.23 -7.77 3.50
N ASP A 91 -3.34 -6.78 3.71
CA ASP A 91 -3.71 -5.44 4.13
C ASP A 91 -4.62 -4.72 3.11
N ILE A 92 -4.40 -4.90 1.79
CA ILE A 92 -5.26 -4.35 0.73
C ILE A 92 -6.66 -4.97 0.78
N ILE A 93 -6.75 -6.30 0.90
CA ILE A 93 -8.02 -7.03 0.94
C ILE A 93 -8.81 -6.66 2.20
N ASP A 94 -8.12 -6.57 3.34
CA ASP A 94 -8.70 -6.20 4.61
C ASP A 94 -9.25 -4.77 4.57
N LEU A 95 -8.49 -3.80 4.07
CA LEU A 95 -8.98 -2.42 3.97
C LEU A 95 -10.19 -2.33 3.05
N LYS A 96 -10.14 -3.00 1.88
CA LYS A 96 -11.26 -3.02 0.93
C LYS A 96 -12.53 -3.59 1.57
N SER A 97 -12.40 -4.70 2.30
CA SER A 97 -13.51 -5.33 3.02
C SER A 97 -14.10 -4.42 4.10
N GLN A 98 -13.26 -3.66 4.81
CA GLN A 98 -13.70 -2.74 5.86
C GLN A 98 -14.34 -1.45 5.33
N VAL A 99 -13.92 -0.96 4.16
CA VAL A 99 -14.60 0.15 3.47
C VAL A 99 -16.06 -0.22 3.15
N ILE A 100 -16.31 -1.49 2.83
CA ILE A 100 -17.64 -2.01 2.46
C ILE A 100 -18.49 -2.40 3.70
N ASN A 101 -17.89 -2.44 4.90
CA ASN A 101 -18.54 -2.94 6.11
C ASN A 101 -19.81 -2.12 6.51
N GLN A 102 -20.89 -2.84 6.82
CA GLN A 102 -22.25 -2.32 6.91
C GLN A 102 -22.70 -1.85 8.30
N ASP A 103 -21.99 -2.16 9.39
CA ASP A 103 -22.49 -1.90 10.76
C ASP A 103 -22.63 -0.41 11.10
N TYR A 104 -21.60 0.38 10.79
CA TYR A 104 -21.60 1.84 10.99
C TYR A 104 -22.60 2.51 10.03
N GLN A 105 -22.61 2.05 8.78
CA GLN A 105 -23.56 2.50 7.77
C GLN A 105 -25.01 2.16 8.13
N GLY A 106 -25.25 1.02 8.79
CA GLY A 106 -26.57 0.58 9.23
C GLY A 106 -27.16 1.48 10.31
N TYR A 107 -26.33 1.99 11.23
CA TYR A 107 -26.78 3.00 12.20
C TYR A 107 -27.14 4.33 11.52
N ILE A 108 -26.33 4.77 10.55
CA ILE A 108 -26.59 6.02 9.83
C ILE A 108 -27.83 5.89 8.93
N LYS A 109 -28.06 4.73 8.31
CA LYS A 109 -29.31 4.42 7.62
C LYS A 109 -30.53 4.55 8.54
N LYS A 110 -30.43 4.09 9.79
CA LYS A 110 -31.51 4.28 10.79
C LYS A 110 -31.73 5.75 11.12
N LEU A 111 -30.67 6.56 11.23
CA LEU A 111 -30.78 8.01 11.41
C LEU A 111 -31.49 8.70 10.23
N SER A 112 -31.31 8.19 9.01
CA SER A 112 -31.95 8.74 7.80
C SER A 112 -33.40 8.31 7.58
N SER A 113 -33.96 7.45 8.43
CA SER A 113 -35.32 6.93 8.24
C SER A 113 -36.38 8.03 8.37
N VAL A 114 -37.35 8.04 7.45
CA VAL A 114 -38.56 8.88 7.51
C VAL A 114 -39.63 8.33 8.44
N GLU A 115 -39.52 7.04 8.78
CA GLU A 115 -40.34 6.38 9.80
C GLU A 115 -39.82 6.73 11.20
N LYS A 116 -40.43 6.15 12.25
CA LYS A 116 -40.02 6.42 13.64
C LYS A 116 -38.60 5.92 13.89
N GLY A 117 -37.64 6.82 13.71
CA GLY A 117 -36.21 6.55 13.83
C GLY A 117 -35.66 6.86 15.23
N PRO A 118 -34.33 6.84 15.38
CA PRO A 118 -33.65 7.16 16.64
C PRO A 118 -33.93 8.58 17.18
N LEU A 119 -34.40 9.50 16.32
CA LEU A 119 -34.76 10.87 16.70
C LEU A 119 -36.15 10.97 17.39
N GLY A 120 -36.91 9.88 17.43
CA GLY A 120 -38.18 9.78 18.18
C GLY A 120 -39.45 10.16 17.40
N PHE A 121 -39.31 10.84 16.26
CA PHE A 121 -40.43 11.23 15.40
C PHE A 121 -40.49 10.40 14.10
N SER A 122 -41.67 10.37 13.47
CA SER A 122 -41.83 9.99 12.06
C SER A 122 -42.09 11.25 11.25
N PHE A 123 -41.32 11.48 10.19
CA PHE A 123 -41.46 12.68 9.39
C PHE A 123 -42.80 12.72 8.65
N GLU A 124 -43.33 11.56 8.27
CA GLU A 124 -44.66 11.43 7.69
C GLU A 124 -45.76 11.90 8.67
N GLU A 125 -45.68 11.46 9.93
CA GLU A 125 -46.62 11.91 10.96
C GLU A 125 -46.51 13.41 11.22
N VAL A 126 -45.29 13.95 11.20
CA VAL A 126 -45.05 15.40 11.35
C VAL A 126 -45.74 16.18 10.23
N ILE A 127 -45.60 15.74 8.97
CA ILE A 127 -46.29 16.37 7.83
C ILE A 127 -47.81 16.37 8.05
N LEU A 128 -48.38 15.23 8.40
CA LEU A 128 -49.82 15.08 8.60
C LEU A 128 -50.34 15.90 9.80
N LYS A 129 -49.67 15.83 10.95
CA LYS A 129 -50.03 16.59 12.17
C LYS A 129 -49.92 18.09 11.92
N THR A 130 -48.87 18.55 11.24
CA THR A 130 -48.69 19.97 10.93
C THR A 130 -49.78 20.48 10.00
N ALA A 131 -50.12 19.69 8.97
CA ALA A 131 -51.21 20.00 8.05
C ALA A 131 -52.57 20.10 8.77
N GLN A 132 -52.86 19.17 9.69
CA GLN A 132 -54.10 19.14 10.48
C GLN A 132 -54.18 20.31 11.46
N ASN A 133 -53.10 20.60 12.19
CA ASN A 133 -53.07 21.61 13.25
C ASN A 133 -53.16 23.04 12.72
N LYS A 134 -52.60 23.32 11.54
CA LYS A 134 -52.57 24.69 10.98
C LYS A 134 -53.87 25.10 10.28
N ALA A 135 -54.79 24.16 9.98
CA ALA A 135 -56.03 24.41 9.25
C ALA A 135 -55.80 25.36 8.05
N ILE A 136 -54.97 24.90 7.10
CA ILE A 136 -54.43 25.70 5.99
C ILE A 136 -55.55 26.33 5.15
N PHE A 137 -56.67 25.62 5.00
CA PHE A 137 -57.87 26.08 4.31
C PHE A 137 -58.99 26.43 5.31
N ASP A 138 -59.80 27.43 4.98
CA ASP A 138 -60.93 27.85 5.83
C ASP A 138 -62.05 26.80 5.91
N LYS A 139 -62.21 25.98 4.87
CA LYS A 139 -63.23 24.92 4.80
C LYS A 139 -62.68 23.59 5.30
N LYS A 140 -63.41 22.97 6.22
CA LYS A 140 -63.09 21.64 6.78
C LYS A 140 -62.92 20.58 5.69
N GLU A 141 -63.84 20.51 4.73
CA GLU A 141 -63.79 19.51 3.64
C GLU A 141 -62.53 19.66 2.78
N LYS A 142 -62.02 20.89 2.60
CA LYS A 142 -60.80 21.14 1.85
C LYS A 142 -59.54 20.72 2.61
N ASN A 143 -59.49 20.98 3.92
CA ASN A 143 -58.43 20.45 4.78
C ASN A 143 -58.44 18.91 4.80
N GLU A 144 -59.61 18.29 4.89
CA GLU A 144 -59.75 16.83 4.84
C GLU A 144 -59.24 16.25 3.51
N ARG A 145 -59.60 16.89 2.38
CA ARG A 145 -59.10 16.50 1.06
C ARG A 145 -57.59 16.68 0.92
N PHE A 146 -57.03 17.79 1.42
CA PHE A 146 -55.58 18.03 1.43
C PHE A 146 -54.84 16.95 2.25
N VAL A 147 -55.31 16.65 3.46
CA VAL A 147 -54.74 15.59 4.30
C VAL A 147 -54.86 14.21 3.63
N SER A 148 -55.95 13.93 2.93
CA SER A 148 -56.10 12.69 2.14
C SER A 148 -55.09 12.57 1.00
N VAL A 149 -54.78 13.68 0.31
CA VAL A 149 -53.75 13.71 -0.74
C VAL A 149 -52.36 13.49 -0.13
N LEU A 150 -52.05 14.11 1.01
CA LEU A 150 -50.79 13.88 1.73
C LEU A 150 -50.63 12.41 2.17
N LYS A 151 -51.70 11.77 2.65
CA LYS A 151 -51.69 10.33 2.96
C LYS A 151 -51.41 9.48 1.72
N SER A 152 -51.91 9.88 0.55
CA SER A 152 -51.69 9.14 -0.70
C SER A 152 -50.26 9.33 -1.25
N LEU A 153 -49.60 10.46 -0.94
CA LEU A 153 -48.19 10.67 -1.30
C LEU A 153 -47.24 9.72 -0.58
N LYS A 154 -47.58 9.32 0.65
CA LYS A 154 -46.86 8.31 1.42
C LYS A 154 -46.84 6.96 0.71
N ASP A 155 -48.00 6.53 0.20
CA ASP A 155 -48.15 5.21 -0.44
C ASP A 155 -47.62 5.18 -1.89
N SER A 156 -46.97 6.26 -2.35
CA SER A 156 -46.47 6.38 -3.71
C SER A 156 -45.24 5.47 -3.95
N PRO A 157 -45.26 4.59 -4.96
CA PRO A 157 -44.12 3.73 -5.32
C PRO A 157 -42.82 4.48 -5.64
N ILE A 158 -42.91 5.78 -5.97
CA ILE A 158 -41.77 6.64 -6.30
C ILE A 158 -40.83 6.83 -5.09
N VAL A 159 -41.36 6.70 -3.87
CA VAL A 159 -40.60 6.89 -2.63
C VAL A 159 -39.63 5.73 -2.37
N GLY A 160 -39.96 4.50 -2.77
CA GLY A 160 -39.17 3.30 -2.44
C GLY A 160 -37.80 3.15 -3.13
N LEU A 161 -37.51 3.93 -4.18
CA LEU A 161 -36.28 3.82 -4.99
C LEU A 161 -35.23 4.90 -4.69
N ILE A 162 -35.56 5.88 -3.83
CA ILE A 162 -34.74 7.05 -3.53
C ILE A 162 -34.09 6.86 -2.14
N PRO A 163 -32.85 7.30 -1.88
CA PRO A 163 -32.27 7.30 -0.53
C PRO A 163 -33.19 7.96 0.51
N TYR A 164 -33.33 7.37 1.70
CA TYR A 164 -34.31 7.78 2.72
C TYR A 164 -34.24 9.27 3.12
N ALA A 165 -33.03 9.86 3.18
CA ALA A 165 -32.89 11.28 3.48
C ALA A 165 -33.45 12.17 2.35
N SER A 166 -33.21 11.82 1.09
CA SER A 166 -33.79 12.54 -0.06
C SER A 166 -35.30 12.30 -0.20
N GLN A 167 -35.82 11.15 0.27
CA GLN A 167 -37.28 10.92 0.37
C GLN A 167 -37.94 11.97 1.26
N ALA A 168 -37.37 12.29 2.42
CA ALA A 168 -37.90 13.31 3.32
C ALA A 168 -38.01 14.68 2.63
N VAL A 169 -36.97 15.09 1.92
CA VAL A 169 -36.93 16.37 1.20
C VAL A 169 -38.00 16.41 0.10
N ASN A 170 -38.08 15.34 -0.71
CA ASN A 170 -39.06 15.22 -1.78
C ASN A 170 -40.51 15.21 -1.25
N LEU A 171 -40.77 14.49 -0.16
CA LEU A 171 -42.07 14.46 0.52
C LEU A 171 -42.45 15.85 1.02
N SER A 172 -41.52 16.57 1.63
CA SER A 172 -41.72 17.96 2.07
C SER A 172 -42.06 18.88 0.90
N THR A 173 -41.27 18.86 -0.17
CA THR A 173 -41.50 19.67 -1.37
C THR A 173 -42.83 19.34 -2.03
N ALA A 174 -43.19 18.06 -2.14
CA ALA A 174 -44.47 17.63 -2.67
C ALA A 174 -45.64 18.14 -1.80
N ALA A 175 -45.54 18.01 -0.48
CA ALA A 175 -46.56 18.50 0.45
C ALA A 175 -46.78 20.01 0.34
N VAL A 176 -45.70 20.79 0.26
CA VAL A 176 -45.73 22.24 0.09
C VAL A 176 -46.34 22.62 -1.28
N ASN A 177 -45.93 21.96 -2.36
CA ASN A 177 -46.48 22.21 -3.69
C ASN A 177 -47.98 21.90 -3.77
N VAL A 178 -48.42 20.80 -3.16
CA VAL A 178 -49.86 20.48 -3.07
C VAL A 178 -50.60 21.56 -2.27
N ALA A 179 -50.02 22.07 -1.17
CA ALA A 179 -50.61 23.15 -0.39
C ALA A 179 -50.77 24.44 -1.21
N TYR A 180 -49.73 24.86 -1.93
CA TYR A 180 -49.78 26.04 -2.81
C TYR A 180 -50.74 25.84 -3.99
N ALA A 181 -50.76 24.68 -4.63
CA ALA A 181 -51.66 24.39 -5.75
C ALA A 181 -53.14 24.40 -5.32
N ALA A 182 -53.46 23.79 -4.19
CA ALA A 182 -54.79 23.88 -3.58
C ALA A 182 -55.10 25.31 -3.10
N GLY A 183 -54.08 26.07 -2.74
CA GLY A 183 -54.12 27.47 -2.36
C GLY A 183 -54.56 28.42 -3.50
N VAL A 184 -53.92 28.30 -4.66
CA VAL A 184 -54.17 29.18 -5.83
C VAL A 184 -55.58 29.00 -6.40
N GLN A 185 -56.19 27.82 -6.21
CA GLN A 185 -57.56 27.55 -6.66
C GLN A 185 -58.65 28.19 -5.78
N ASP A 186 -58.30 28.83 -4.66
CA ASP A 186 -59.26 29.41 -3.72
C ASP A 186 -58.94 30.89 -3.38
N LYS A 187 -59.91 31.77 -3.62
CA LYS A 187 -59.77 33.23 -3.39
C LYS A 187 -59.65 33.62 -1.91
N LYS A 188 -59.86 32.68 -0.97
CA LYS A 188 -59.82 32.89 0.48
C LYS A 188 -58.67 32.14 1.19
N VAL A 189 -57.62 31.77 0.47
CA VAL A 189 -56.49 31.06 1.10
C VAL A 189 -55.62 31.98 1.92
N ASN A 190 -55.29 31.51 3.13
CA ASN A 190 -54.33 32.16 4.00
C ASN A 190 -52.91 31.66 3.66
N PHE A 191 -52.21 32.40 2.80
CA PHE A 191 -50.84 32.08 2.39
C PHE A 191 -49.84 32.14 3.53
N ASP A 192 -50.11 32.89 4.61
CA ASP A 192 -49.24 32.90 5.78
C ASP A 192 -49.23 31.55 6.49
N LYS A 193 -50.39 30.85 6.54
CA LYS A 193 -50.47 29.47 7.06
C LYS A 193 -49.68 28.48 6.20
N ILE A 194 -49.66 28.65 4.88
CA ILE A 194 -48.85 27.82 3.97
C ILE A 194 -47.35 28.08 4.23
N LYS A 195 -46.93 29.34 4.38
CA LYS A 195 -45.56 29.69 4.74
C LYS A 195 -45.14 29.13 6.10
N GLU A 196 -46.03 29.16 7.08
CA GLU A 196 -45.76 28.55 8.39
C GLU A 196 -45.66 27.03 8.33
N PHE A 197 -46.50 26.38 7.50
CA PHE A 197 -46.41 24.94 7.23
C PHE A 197 -45.06 24.60 6.58
N GLU A 198 -44.67 25.35 5.55
CA GLU A 198 -43.37 25.23 4.89
C GLU A 198 -42.21 25.43 5.88
N LYS A 199 -42.27 26.47 6.72
CA LYS A 199 -41.25 26.74 7.75
C LYS A 199 -41.13 25.60 8.76
N GLU A 200 -42.25 24.99 9.17
CA GLU A 200 -42.22 23.85 10.07
C GLU A 200 -41.55 22.64 9.40
N LEU A 201 -41.90 22.32 8.15
CA LEU A 201 -41.25 21.22 7.43
C LEU A 201 -39.75 21.48 7.19
N GLN A 202 -39.37 22.73 6.92
CA GLN A 202 -37.97 23.13 6.75
C GLN A 202 -37.09 22.81 7.98
N ARG A 203 -37.66 22.84 9.19
CA ARG A 203 -36.93 22.45 10.42
C ARG A 203 -36.47 21.00 10.36
N TYR A 204 -37.28 20.11 9.80
CA TYR A 204 -36.98 18.69 9.69
C TYR A 204 -36.10 18.40 8.46
N THR A 205 -36.41 19.01 7.30
CA THR A 205 -35.60 18.79 6.09
C THR A 205 -34.17 19.30 6.22
N GLY A 206 -33.90 20.28 7.10
CA GLY A 206 -32.54 20.72 7.41
C GLY A 206 -31.63 19.59 7.92
N PHE A 207 -32.16 18.70 8.77
CA PHE A 207 -31.44 17.51 9.23
C PHE A 207 -31.20 16.52 8.07
N TYR A 208 -32.26 16.19 7.33
CA TYR A 208 -32.17 15.22 6.23
C TYR A 208 -31.22 15.69 5.12
N ASN A 209 -31.26 16.98 4.75
CA ASN A 209 -30.33 17.57 3.79
C ASN A 209 -28.85 17.46 4.25
N ALA A 210 -28.58 17.74 5.52
CA ALA A 210 -27.24 17.64 6.07
C ALA A 210 -26.74 16.19 6.05
N LEU A 211 -27.61 15.23 6.40
CA LEU A 211 -27.28 13.81 6.40
C LEU A 211 -27.09 13.25 4.99
N ASP A 212 -27.93 13.66 4.03
CA ASP A 212 -27.83 13.24 2.63
C ASP A 212 -26.52 13.71 2.00
N LYS A 213 -26.15 14.98 2.24
CA LYS A 213 -24.86 15.53 1.80
C LYS A 213 -23.67 14.73 2.36
N ALA A 214 -23.72 14.38 3.64
CA ALA A 214 -22.69 13.57 4.29
C ALA A 214 -22.60 12.17 3.63
N ASN A 215 -23.75 11.52 3.42
CA ASN A 215 -23.82 10.19 2.83
C ASN A 215 -23.33 10.16 1.38
N LEU A 216 -23.71 11.15 0.56
CA LEU A 216 -23.26 11.25 -0.83
C LEU A 216 -21.74 11.43 -0.92
N THR A 217 -21.20 12.31 -0.07
CA THR A 217 -19.76 12.56 0.01
C THR A 217 -19.02 11.28 0.42
N ASN A 218 -19.54 10.57 1.44
CA ASN A 218 -18.94 9.34 1.91
C ASN A 218 -19.04 8.20 0.89
N ALA A 219 -20.16 8.04 0.20
CA ALA A 219 -20.34 7.02 -0.84
C ALA A 219 -19.35 7.24 -1.99
N THR A 220 -19.22 8.49 -2.46
CA THR A 220 -18.24 8.85 -3.48
C THR A 220 -16.81 8.55 -3.01
N SER A 221 -16.46 8.97 -1.79
CA SER A 221 -15.13 8.78 -1.21
C SER A 221 -14.78 7.31 -0.97
N SER A 222 -15.76 6.52 -0.52
CA SER A 222 -15.63 5.08 -0.30
C SER A 222 -15.42 4.35 -1.63
N SER A 223 -16.22 4.68 -2.65
CA SER A 223 -16.07 4.13 -4.00
C SER A 223 -14.70 4.45 -4.60
N GLN A 224 -14.22 5.70 -4.46
CA GLN A 224 -12.87 6.09 -4.90
C GLN A 224 -11.79 5.31 -4.16
N THR A 225 -11.93 5.12 -2.85
CA THR A 225 -10.99 4.32 -2.04
C THR A 225 -10.92 2.88 -2.53
N VAL A 226 -12.07 2.26 -2.82
CA VAL A 226 -12.12 0.90 -3.39
C VAL A 226 -11.41 0.84 -4.73
N THR A 227 -11.69 1.76 -5.66
CA THR A 227 -11.00 1.81 -6.97
C THR A 227 -9.48 1.97 -6.83
N LEU A 228 -9.02 2.81 -5.89
CA LEU A 228 -7.58 2.98 -5.62
C LEU A 228 -6.96 1.68 -5.10
N LEU A 229 -7.66 0.95 -4.23
CA LEU A 229 -7.20 -0.35 -3.71
C LEU A 229 -7.19 -1.43 -4.79
N GLU A 230 -8.22 -1.50 -5.64
CA GLU A 230 -8.27 -2.44 -6.78
C GLU A 230 -7.15 -2.16 -7.79
N THR A 231 -6.90 -0.88 -8.09
CA THR A 231 -5.79 -0.49 -8.97
C THR A 231 -4.46 -0.90 -8.35
N LEU A 232 -4.27 -0.64 -7.06
CA LEU A 232 -3.05 -1.05 -6.36
C LEU A 232 -2.88 -2.56 -6.34
N GLN A 233 -3.96 -3.32 -6.13
CA GLN A 233 -3.94 -4.78 -6.16
C GLN A 233 -3.46 -5.31 -7.52
N LEU A 234 -3.97 -4.74 -8.61
CA LEU A 234 -3.53 -5.07 -9.97
C LEU A 234 -2.05 -4.74 -10.19
N ASP A 235 -1.58 -3.57 -9.74
CA ASP A 235 -0.17 -3.17 -9.85
C ASP A 235 0.75 -4.13 -9.08
N VAL A 236 0.35 -4.53 -7.87
CA VAL A 236 1.09 -5.50 -7.06
C VAL A 236 1.11 -6.87 -7.76
N LEU A 237 0.00 -7.31 -8.34
CA LEU A 237 -0.08 -8.55 -9.12
C LEU A 237 0.80 -8.53 -10.36
N GLU A 238 0.78 -7.43 -11.11
CA GLU A 238 1.60 -7.30 -12.31
C GLU A 238 3.10 -7.34 -11.95
N LYS A 239 3.50 -6.57 -10.94
CA LYS A 239 4.88 -6.59 -10.44
C LYS A 239 5.27 -7.97 -9.96
N PHE A 240 4.41 -8.60 -9.16
CA PHE A 240 4.59 -9.94 -8.66
C PHE A 240 4.81 -10.96 -9.79
N LYS A 241 3.94 -10.95 -10.82
CA LYS A 241 4.05 -11.89 -11.95
C LYS A 241 5.38 -11.71 -12.68
N LYS A 242 5.80 -10.44 -12.90
CA LYS A 242 7.09 -10.11 -13.52
C LYS A 242 8.28 -10.61 -12.69
N ASP A 243 8.26 -10.39 -11.38
CA ASP A 243 9.36 -10.80 -10.49
C ASP A 243 9.39 -12.31 -10.28
N GLY A 244 8.23 -12.93 -10.09
CA GLY A 244 8.05 -14.38 -9.95
C GLY A 244 8.60 -15.14 -11.15
N GLN A 245 8.24 -14.73 -12.37
CA GLN A 245 8.72 -15.38 -13.59
C GLN A 245 10.25 -15.36 -13.69
N LYS A 246 10.87 -14.24 -13.33
CA LYS A 246 12.34 -14.05 -13.33
C LYS A 246 13.08 -14.96 -12.37
N ILE A 247 12.44 -15.37 -11.28
CA ILE A 247 12.99 -16.32 -10.32
C ILE A 247 12.45 -17.74 -10.50
N GLY A 248 11.82 -18.01 -11.66
CA GLY A 248 11.33 -19.33 -12.04
C GLY A 248 10.09 -19.77 -11.26
N PHE A 249 9.25 -18.83 -10.85
CA PHE A 249 7.91 -19.03 -10.31
C PHE A 249 6.86 -18.58 -11.34
N ASN A 250 6.07 -19.53 -11.82
CA ASN A 250 5.01 -19.27 -12.81
C ASN A 250 3.65 -19.62 -12.18
N PRO A 251 2.91 -18.62 -11.67
CA PRO A 251 1.56 -18.88 -11.19
C PRO A 251 0.67 -19.29 -12.37
N ARG A 252 -0.34 -20.13 -12.11
CA ARG A 252 -1.40 -20.39 -13.11
C ARG A 252 -2.11 -19.09 -13.48
N GLU A 253 -2.80 -19.07 -14.62
CA GLU A 253 -3.70 -17.96 -14.93
C GLU A 253 -4.97 -17.97 -14.07
N ILE A 254 -5.62 -16.81 -14.00
CA ILE A 254 -6.92 -16.65 -13.33
C ILE A 254 -7.97 -17.50 -14.03
N ARG A 255 -8.80 -18.19 -13.25
CA ARG A 255 -9.94 -18.95 -13.80
C ARG A 255 -11.12 -18.01 -14.05
N GLY A 256 -11.96 -18.32 -15.05
CA GLY A 256 -13.05 -17.42 -15.46
C GLY A 256 -14.11 -17.16 -14.39
N ASP A 257 -14.20 -18.03 -13.38
CA ASP A 257 -15.12 -17.97 -12.24
C ASP A 257 -14.46 -17.43 -10.96
N GLU A 258 -13.16 -17.15 -10.98
CA GLU A 258 -12.38 -16.74 -9.81
C GLU A 258 -12.33 -15.21 -9.69
N THR A 259 -12.54 -14.68 -8.48
CA THR A 259 -12.37 -13.24 -8.25
C THR A 259 -10.88 -12.88 -8.24
N ILE A 260 -10.57 -11.60 -8.49
CA ILE A 260 -9.19 -11.11 -8.35
C ILE A 260 -8.67 -11.37 -6.94
N ASP A 261 -9.50 -11.21 -5.91
CA ASP A 261 -9.13 -11.45 -4.51
C ASP A 261 -8.76 -12.91 -4.25
N ASP A 262 -9.57 -13.85 -4.74
CA ASP A 262 -9.32 -15.28 -4.58
C ASP A 262 -8.04 -15.71 -5.30
N TYR A 263 -7.86 -15.23 -6.53
CA TYR A 263 -6.65 -15.47 -7.31
C TYR A 263 -5.42 -14.89 -6.62
N PHE A 264 -5.53 -13.67 -6.09
CA PHE A 264 -4.43 -13.00 -5.42
C PHE A 264 -4.02 -13.73 -4.14
N ASN A 265 -5.00 -14.16 -3.34
CA ASN A 265 -4.78 -14.99 -2.16
C ASN A 265 -4.11 -16.32 -2.51
N TYR A 266 -4.54 -16.98 -3.58
CA TYR A 266 -3.92 -18.21 -4.08
C TYR A 266 -2.45 -17.99 -4.44
N VAL A 267 -2.17 -16.98 -5.28
CA VAL A 267 -0.83 -16.70 -5.78
C VAL A 267 0.13 -16.30 -4.64
N MET A 268 -0.33 -15.45 -3.72
CA MET A 268 0.47 -15.03 -2.56
C MET A 268 0.62 -16.15 -1.52
N GLY A 269 -0.31 -17.10 -1.48
CA GLY A 269 -0.20 -18.31 -0.65
C GLY A 269 0.91 -19.27 -1.12
N GLU A 270 1.19 -19.31 -2.42
CA GLU A 270 2.29 -20.12 -2.97
C GLU A 270 3.65 -19.40 -2.89
N PHE A 271 3.64 -18.07 -3.05
CA PHE A 271 4.86 -17.25 -3.05
C PHE A 271 5.36 -16.94 -1.63
N THR A 272 5.88 -17.96 -0.99
CA THR A 272 6.30 -17.90 0.41
C THR A 272 7.79 -17.60 0.58
N PRO A 273 8.21 -17.13 1.76
CA PRO A 273 9.63 -17.02 2.12
C PRO A 273 10.37 -18.36 1.97
N GLU A 274 9.68 -19.47 2.22
CA GLU A 274 10.24 -20.81 2.09
C GLU A 274 10.49 -21.18 0.62
N LEU A 275 9.55 -20.84 -0.27
CA LEU A 275 9.77 -20.97 -1.71
C LEU A 275 11.00 -20.18 -2.14
N MET A 276 11.15 -18.92 -1.67
CA MET A 276 12.31 -18.09 -1.99
C MET A 276 13.63 -18.70 -1.48
N ARG A 277 13.63 -19.22 -0.25
CA ARG A 277 14.79 -19.94 0.31
C ARG A 277 15.16 -21.17 -0.53
N LYS A 278 14.16 -21.96 -0.92
CA LYS A 278 14.37 -23.12 -1.79
C LYS A 278 14.93 -22.71 -3.15
N LYS A 279 14.35 -21.70 -3.80
CA LYS A 279 14.79 -21.21 -5.12
C LYS A 279 16.21 -20.64 -5.09
N THR A 280 16.54 -19.86 -4.07
CA THR A 280 17.90 -19.32 -3.92
C THR A 280 18.92 -20.42 -3.63
N ALA A 281 18.58 -21.44 -2.85
CA ALA A 281 19.43 -22.63 -2.67
C ALA A 281 19.59 -23.47 -3.95
N GLU A 282 18.53 -23.61 -4.76
CA GLU A 282 18.60 -24.26 -6.07
C GLU A 282 19.55 -23.52 -7.03
N ILE A 283 19.54 -22.18 -6.99
CA ILE A 283 20.46 -21.34 -7.76
C ILE A 283 21.90 -21.54 -7.26
N GLU A 284 22.16 -21.44 -5.94
CA GLU A 284 23.50 -21.66 -5.37
C GLU A 284 24.08 -23.01 -5.80
N LYS A 285 23.27 -24.07 -5.76
CA LYS A 285 23.68 -25.42 -6.13
C LYS A 285 24.17 -25.54 -7.58
N LYS A 286 23.66 -24.73 -8.51
CA LYS A 286 24.12 -24.73 -9.92
C LYS A 286 25.58 -24.28 -10.05
N TYR A 287 26.05 -23.42 -9.14
CA TYR A 287 27.39 -22.84 -9.14
C TYR A 287 28.29 -23.48 -8.08
N THR A 288 27.86 -24.56 -7.44
CA THR A 288 28.69 -25.32 -6.50
C THR A 288 29.66 -26.23 -7.27
N GLY A 289 30.96 -25.97 -7.11
CA GLY A 289 32.04 -26.78 -7.67
C GLY A 289 32.15 -28.17 -7.02
N LYS A 290 32.98 -29.03 -7.61
CA LYS A 290 33.26 -30.38 -7.09
C LYS A 290 33.91 -30.38 -5.70
N ASP A 291 34.52 -29.27 -5.31
CA ASP A 291 35.11 -29.02 -3.99
C ASP A 291 34.08 -28.56 -2.94
N GLY A 292 32.80 -28.45 -3.32
CA GLY A 292 31.71 -28.01 -2.46
C GLY A 292 31.64 -26.50 -2.26
N LYS A 293 32.48 -25.71 -2.93
CA LYS A 293 32.44 -24.24 -2.84
C LYS A 293 31.56 -23.65 -3.95
N VAL A 294 30.79 -22.63 -3.60
CA VAL A 294 29.95 -21.90 -4.56
C VAL A 294 30.79 -20.84 -5.28
N ASN A 295 30.78 -20.85 -6.61
CA ASN A 295 31.39 -19.79 -7.42
C ASN A 295 30.46 -18.56 -7.47
N LEU A 296 30.50 -17.77 -6.40
CA LEU A 296 29.63 -16.61 -6.22
C LEU A 296 29.89 -15.49 -7.25
N GLY A 297 31.12 -15.36 -7.74
CA GLY A 297 31.46 -14.37 -8.77
C GLY A 297 30.75 -14.69 -10.09
N GLU A 298 30.80 -15.96 -10.52
CA GLU A 298 30.09 -16.43 -11.71
C GLU A 298 28.57 -16.37 -11.52
N LEU A 299 28.06 -16.82 -10.37
CA LEU A 299 26.64 -16.73 -10.02
C LEU A 299 26.13 -15.30 -10.16
N LEU A 300 26.82 -14.34 -9.54
CA LEU A 300 26.43 -12.93 -9.58
C LEU A 300 26.51 -12.35 -10.99
N GLN A 301 27.38 -12.86 -11.88
CA GLN A 301 27.46 -12.40 -13.27
C GLN A 301 26.39 -13.03 -14.17
N SER A 302 26.07 -14.30 -13.94
CA SER A 302 25.21 -15.11 -14.81
C SER A 302 23.72 -15.01 -14.45
N GLU A 303 23.36 -14.87 -13.17
CA GLU A 303 21.97 -14.80 -12.71
C GLU A 303 21.42 -13.36 -12.80
N LEU A 304 21.31 -12.84 -14.03
CA LEU A 304 20.85 -11.47 -14.31
C LEU A 304 19.44 -11.18 -13.78
N ASP A 305 18.54 -12.15 -13.88
CA ASP A 305 17.15 -12.00 -13.47
C ASP A 305 17.00 -11.87 -11.95
N VAL A 306 17.79 -12.62 -11.19
CA VAL A 306 17.85 -12.55 -9.73
C VAL A 306 18.35 -11.18 -9.27
N ARG A 307 19.37 -10.64 -9.93
CA ARG A 307 19.85 -9.27 -9.69
C ARG A 307 18.81 -8.23 -10.06
N HIS A 308 18.12 -8.42 -11.18
CA HIS A 308 17.07 -7.51 -11.62
C HIS A 308 15.93 -7.40 -10.61
N VAL A 309 15.45 -8.53 -10.09
CA VAL A 309 14.38 -8.52 -9.07
C VAL A 309 14.84 -7.81 -7.80
N ASN A 310 16.05 -8.10 -7.31
CA ASN A 310 16.63 -7.40 -6.15
C ASN A 310 16.75 -5.88 -6.39
N ASN A 311 17.24 -5.47 -7.56
CA ASN A 311 17.46 -4.06 -7.88
C ASN A 311 16.14 -3.27 -8.09
N ASN A 312 15.02 -3.97 -8.31
CA ASN A 312 13.70 -3.37 -8.53
C ASN A 312 12.75 -3.52 -7.33
N LEU A 313 13.30 -3.76 -6.14
CA LEU A 313 12.52 -3.70 -4.89
C LEU A 313 12.07 -2.28 -4.54
N ASP A 314 12.71 -1.24 -5.09
CA ASP A 314 12.23 0.15 -5.05
C ASP A 314 10.76 0.28 -5.46
N TYR A 315 10.35 -0.47 -6.48
CA TYR A 315 8.97 -0.42 -6.96
C TYR A 315 8.01 -1.14 -6.00
N LEU A 316 8.46 -2.16 -5.26
CA LEU A 316 7.64 -2.82 -4.24
C LEU A 316 7.44 -1.88 -3.04
N GLN A 317 8.51 -1.21 -2.62
CA GLN A 317 8.43 -0.17 -1.60
C GLN A 317 7.46 0.95 -2.02
N SER A 318 7.49 1.41 -3.27
CA SER A 318 6.56 2.45 -3.73
C SER A 318 5.10 2.01 -3.73
N LEU A 319 4.82 0.74 -4.07
CA LEU A 319 3.47 0.15 -3.94
C LEU A 319 3.01 0.12 -2.48
N CYS A 320 3.89 -0.24 -1.55
CA CYS A 320 3.56 -0.21 -0.14
C CYS A 320 3.32 1.21 0.38
N ASN A 321 4.15 2.19 -0.03
CA ASN A 321 3.96 3.59 0.33
C ASN A 321 2.64 4.15 -0.21
N ARG A 322 2.23 3.72 -1.42
CA ARG A 322 0.90 4.03 -1.97
C ARG A 322 -0.21 3.45 -1.10
N PHE A 323 -0.09 2.21 -0.62
CA PHE A 323 -1.06 1.62 0.31
C PHE A 323 -1.18 2.44 1.59
N VAL A 324 -0.05 2.77 2.23
CA VAL A 324 -0.02 3.60 3.44
C VAL A 324 -0.74 4.94 3.19
N GLY A 325 -0.49 5.58 2.05
CA GLY A 325 -1.18 6.82 1.68
C GLY A 325 -2.69 6.66 1.51
N ILE A 326 -3.15 5.56 0.89
CA ILE A 326 -4.58 5.24 0.73
C ILE A 326 -5.22 5.00 2.11
N HIS A 327 -4.56 4.21 2.95
CA HIS A 327 -4.98 3.91 4.32
C HIS A 327 -5.15 5.18 5.17
N ASP A 328 -4.15 6.07 5.17
CA ASP A 328 -4.20 7.29 5.97
C ASP A 328 -5.29 8.25 5.46
N ASN A 329 -5.40 8.42 4.14
CA ASN A 329 -6.45 9.21 3.53
C ASN A 329 -7.87 8.66 3.83
N TYR A 330 -8.03 7.34 3.90
CA TYR A 330 -9.29 6.73 4.29
C TYR A 330 -9.72 7.15 5.70
N PHE A 331 -8.81 7.11 6.68
CA PHE A 331 -9.13 7.53 8.06
C PHE A 331 -9.47 9.02 8.15
N ASP A 332 -8.84 9.87 7.35
CA ASP A 332 -9.18 11.29 7.24
C ASP A 332 -10.60 11.49 6.69
N LEU A 333 -10.95 10.77 5.63
CA LEU A 333 -12.29 10.81 5.03
C LEU A 333 -13.37 10.32 6.00
N GLU A 334 -13.11 9.23 6.73
CA GLU A 334 -14.01 8.71 7.75
C GLU A 334 -14.19 9.66 8.94
N THR A 335 -13.13 10.38 9.32
CA THR A 335 -13.21 11.41 10.37
C THR A 335 -14.08 12.58 9.91
N ARG A 336 -13.88 13.06 8.67
CA ARG A 336 -14.74 14.10 8.08
C ARG A 336 -16.19 13.65 7.99
N TYR A 337 -16.45 12.41 7.57
CA TYR A 337 -17.81 11.88 7.49
C TYR A 337 -18.47 11.82 8.87
N PHE A 338 -17.77 11.35 9.89
CA PHE A 338 -18.25 11.38 11.27
C PHE A 338 -18.62 12.79 11.74
N ASP A 339 -17.77 13.78 11.47
CA ASP A 339 -18.04 15.17 11.85
C ASP A 339 -19.25 15.74 11.11
N GLN A 340 -19.45 15.38 9.84
CA GLN A 340 -20.63 15.77 9.07
C GLN A 340 -21.92 15.14 9.60
N VAL A 341 -21.90 13.85 9.98
CA VAL A 341 -23.06 13.18 10.58
C VAL A 341 -23.37 13.78 11.96
N LYS A 342 -22.33 14.06 12.76
CA LYS A 342 -22.46 14.77 14.03
C LYS A 342 -23.07 16.16 13.85
N GLN A 343 -22.65 16.89 12.82
CA GLN A 343 -23.23 18.19 12.46
C GLN A 343 -24.71 18.05 12.08
N ALA A 344 -25.10 17.02 11.32
CA ALA A 344 -26.51 16.76 11.03
C ALA A 344 -27.32 16.56 12.32
N ILE A 345 -26.84 15.75 13.27
CA ILE A 345 -27.49 15.58 14.59
C ILE A 345 -27.58 16.91 15.34
N ASN A 346 -26.55 17.77 15.28
CA ASN A 346 -26.60 19.10 15.88
C ASN A 346 -27.64 20.01 15.21
N VAL A 347 -27.84 19.90 13.89
CA VAL A 347 -28.93 20.60 13.18
C VAL A 347 -30.28 20.12 13.70
N ALA A 348 -30.47 18.81 13.89
CA ALA A 348 -31.71 18.27 14.47
C ALA A 348 -31.97 18.83 15.89
N LYS A 349 -30.91 18.90 16.72
CA LYS A 349 -31.01 19.52 18.05
C LYS A 349 -31.36 21.00 17.97
N GLY A 350 -30.62 21.77 17.17
CA GLY A 350 -30.83 23.23 17.02
C GLY A 350 -32.21 23.58 16.45
N ASN A 351 -32.75 22.72 15.59
CA ASN A 351 -34.09 22.86 15.04
C ASN A 351 -35.19 22.34 15.98
N ASN A 352 -34.84 21.83 17.17
CA ASN A 352 -35.75 21.27 18.18
C ASN A 352 -36.67 20.18 17.58
N ILE A 353 -36.13 19.28 16.76
CA ILE A 353 -36.89 18.17 16.16
C ILE A 353 -36.61 16.82 16.83
N ILE A 354 -35.72 16.77 17.83
CA ILE A 354 -35.47 15.54 18.60
C ILE A 354 -36.58 15.41 19.65
N GLU A 355 -37.27 14.27 19.65
CA GLU A 355 -38.39 14.00 20.56
C GLU A 355 -37.98 13.10 21.73
N ALA A 356 -38.80 13.09 22.78
CA ALA A 356 -38.66 12.16 23.89
C ALA A 356 -39.01 10.73 23.43
N VAL A 357 -38.24 9.74 23.89
CA VAL A 357 -38.41 8.33 23.52
C VAL A 357 -38.43 7.48 24.79
N GLY A 358 -39.57 6.85 25.07
CA GLY A 358 -39.77 6.11 26.32
C GLY A 358 -39.65 7.04 27.53
N GLU A 359 -38.78 6.70 28.47
CA GLU A 359 -38.50 7.50 29.68
C GLU A 359 -37.46 8.61 29.44
N LYS A 360 -36.87 8.70 28.24
CA LYS A 360 -35.79 9.65 27.93
C LYS A 360 -36.36 10.94 27.38
N ASN A 361 -35.96 12.07 27.95
CA ASN A 361 -36.24 13.38 27.38
C ASN A 361 -35.38 13.64 26.13
N ALA A 362 -35.71 14.67 25.35
CA ALA A 362 -35.02 15.00 24.09
C ALA A 362 -33.50 15.22 24.25
N GLN A 363 -33.06 15.78 25.38
CA GLN A 363 -31.63 16.00 25.65
C GLN A 363 -30.90 14.67 25.89
N MET A 364 -31.51 13.74 26.64
CA MET A 364 -30.98 12.38 26.83
C MET A 364 -30.92 11.60 25.52
N VAL A 365 -31.96 11.72 24.67
CA VAL A 365 -31.95 11.11 23.33
C VAL A 365 -30.79 11.68 22.50
N TYR A 366 -30.60 12.99 22.47
CA TYR A 366 -29.45 13.61 21.79
C TYR A 366 -28.10 13.07 22.29
N GLU A 367 -27.91 12.98 23.61
CA GLU A 367 -26.67 12.46 24.20
C GLU A 367 -26.41 11.01 23.81
N ASP A 368 -27.45 10.17 23.80
CA ASP A 368 -27.36 8.79 23.33
C ASP A 368 -27.00 8.71 21.85
N LEU A 369 -27.58 9.54 20.98
CA LEU A 369 -27.26 9.55 19.55
C LEU A 369 -25.78 9.84 19.30
N ILE A 370 -25.21 10.82 20.03
CA ILE A 370 -23.80 11.20 19.93
C ILE A 370 -22.88 10.12 20.51
N LYS A 371 -23.28 9.52 21.64
CA LYS A 371 -22.55 8.42 22.28
C LYS A 371 -22.51 7.20 21.37
N ASP A 372 -23.64 6.82 20.78
CA ASP A 372 -23.74 5.68 19.86
C ASP A 372 -22.95 5.92 18.58
N LEU A 373 -23.03 7.11 18.00
CA LEU A 373 -22.22 7.48 16.83
C LEU A 373 -20.72 7.35 17.13
N THR A 374 -20.28 7.90 18.27
CA THR A 374 -18.87 7.86 18.70
C THR A 374 -18.40 6.44 18.98
N SER A 375 -19.22 5.67 19.69
CA SER A 375 -18.93 4.26 20.03
C SER A 375 -18.80 3.40 18.77
N LYS A 376 -19.72 3.56 17.82
CA LYS A 376 -19.70 2.82 16.55
C LYS A 376 -18.52 3.20 15.68
N LYS A 377 -18.18 4.50 15.57
CA LYS A 377 -16.93 4.93 14.90
C LYS A 377 -15.71 4.30 15.56
N LYS A 378 -15.58 4.40 16.88
CA LYS A 378 -14.44 3.83 17.61
C LYS A 378 -14.32 2.32 17.39
N LYS A 379 -15.44 1.58 17.40
CA LYS A 379 -15.47 0.14 17.12
C LYS A 379 -14.99 -0.16 15.70
N LYS A 380 -15.46 0.58 14.70
CA LYS A 380 -15.02 0.45 13.30
C LYS A 380 -13.52 0.73 13.17
N ASP A 381 -13.06 1.88 13.66
CA ASP A 381 -11.66 2.27 13.58
C ASP A 381 -10.74 1.25 14.28
N ALA A 382 -11.17 0.68 15.42
CA ALA A 382 -10.43 -0.35 16.12
C ALA A 382 -10.39 -1.69 15.36
N ALA A 383 -11.48 -2.08 14.69
CA ALA A 383 -11.51 -3.28 13.86
C ALA A 383 -10.52 -3.19 12.69
N ILE A 384 -10.42 -2.00 12.05
CA ILE A 384 -9.47 -1.76 10.96
C ILE A 384 -8.03 -1.77 11.49
N LYS A 385 -7.75 -1.06 12.59
CA LYS A 385 -6.41 -1.01 13.20
C LYS A 385 -5.93 -2.34 13.79
N SER A 386 -6.84 -3.29 14.04
CA SER A 386 -6.48 -4.63 14.52
C SER A 386 -6.31 -5.65 13.40
N SER A 387 -6.88 -5.40 12.23
CA SER A 387 -6.66 -6.22 11.02
C SER A 387 -5.40 -5.77 10.26
N ILE A 388 -5.21 -4.46 10.14
CA ILE A 388 -4.12 -3.88 9.33
C ILE A 388 -3.03 -3.33 10.24
N ASN A 389 -1.84 -3.94 10.18
CA ASN A 389 -0.69 -3.51 10.95
C ASN A 389 0.27 -2.66 10.10
N ILE A 390 -0.09 -1.39 9.87
CA ILE A 390 0.74 -0.44 9.10
C ILE A 390 2.16 -0.32 9.63
N LYS A 391 2.36 -0.48 10.94
CA LYS A 391 3.70 -0.43 11.52
C LYS A 391 4.54 -1.62 11.05
N GLU A 392 3.98 -2.83 11.10
CA GLU A 392 4.67 -4.02 10.60
C GLU A 392 4.98 -3.92 9.12
N LEU A 393 4.03 -3.45 8.31
CA LEU A 393 4.27 -3.21 6.89
C LEU A 393 5.46 -2.25 6.68
N LYS A 394 5.49 -1.10 7.38
CA LYS A 394 6.60 -0.13 7.35
C LYS A 394 7.93 -0.76 7.79
N ASP A 395 7.94 -1.43 8.94
CA ASP A 395 9.14 -2.08 9.49
C ASP A 395 9.69 -3.13 8.51
N LYS A 396 8.82 -3.89 7.84
CA LYS A 396 9.20 -4.91 6.85
C LYS A 396 9.76 -4.30 5.57
N ILE A 397 9.14 -3.23 5.06
CA ILE A 397 9.65 -2.48 3.91
C ILE A 397 11.03 -1.91 4.19
N ASP A 398 11.21 -1.25 5.34
CA ASP A 398 12.49 -0.64 5.73
C ASP A 398 13.59 -1.70 5.94
N SER A 399 13.18 -2.94 6.28
CA SER A 399 14.11 -4.06 6.40
C SER A 399 14.64 -4.59 5.06
N VAL A 400 14.03 -4.22 3.93
CA VAL A 400 14.52 -4.55 2.59
C VAL A 400 15.63 -3.57 2.23
N ASP A 401 16.89 -4.02 2.33
CA ASP A 401 18.06 -3.20 2.03
C ASP A 401 18.22 -3.08 0.51
N ILE A 402 17.74 -1.99 -0.09
CA ILE A 402 17.83 -1.75 -1.54
C ILE A 402 19.29 -1.50 -1.91
N TYR A 403 20.01 -2.59 -2.10
CA TYR A 403 21.38 -2.59 -2.58
C TYR A 403 21.38 -2.84 -4.09
N LYS A 404 21.67 -1.81 -4.87
CA LYS A 404 21.79 -1.92 -6.33
C LYS A 404 23.11 -2.58 -6.69
N ILE A 405 23.04 -3.73 -7.34
CA ILE A 405 24.20 -4.42 -7.90
C ILE A 405 24.30 -4.03 -9.38
N LEU A 406 25.35 -3.30 -9.73
CA LEU A 406 25.68 -2.90 -11.10
C LEU A 406 26.11 -4.10 -11.97
#